data_AF-A0A1X1R4R8-F1
#
_entry.id   AF-A0A1X1R4R8-F1
#
_cell.length_a   1.000
_cell.length_b   1.000
_cell.length_c   1.000
_cell.angle_alpha   90.00
_cell.angle_beta   90.00
_cell.angle_gamma   90.00
#
_symmetry.space_group_name_H-M   'P 1'
#
loop_
_entity.id
_entity.type
_entity.pdbx_description
1 polymer ?
#
loop_
_entity_poly.entity_id
_entity_poly.type
_entity_poly.pdbx_seq_one_letter_code
_entity_poly.pdbx_strand_id
1 'polypeptide(L)'
;MSVAFTETMRGFYAPGAPGYDTGDLLGRADGFRLAFRLTISAPNVAAVIADPNHQMAATGTILVKEFGPTPRPVADGGTFGLFAPARRGRYTMRYRLPFHTMTGTAMTLLGHKDVGDDHGPDLWPDTTTLYTRLLRGHVDWPQDEAGRTDEYGRGILRLTAPMFARQLTTLRGESAELARFGVFFGRQLFAAYRGPYRRYSV
;
A
#
# COMPACT_ATOMS: atom_id res chain seq x y z
N MET A 1 4.25 14.23 18.18
CA MET A 1 4.65 12.96 18.81
C MET A 1 4.33 11.84 17.84
N SER A 2 5.21 10.85 17.74
CA SER A 2 5.30 9.99 16.55
C SER A 2 4.91 8.53 16.78
N VAL A 3 4.36 7.90 15.73
CA VAL A 3 4.16 6.45 15.63
C VAL A 3 4.88 5.96 14.38
N ALA A 4 5.50 4.78 14.46
CA ALA A 4 6.07 4.12 13.29
C ALA A 4 5.90 2.60 13.34
N PHE A 5 5.76 1.98 12.16
CA PHE A 5 5.76 0.52 11.98
C PHE A 5 6.54 0.14 10.72
N THR A 6 7.04 -1.08 10.67
CA THR A 6 7.75 -1.62 9.50
C THR A 6 6.88 -2.62 8.76
N GLU A 7 6.90 -2.60 7.44
CA GLU A 7 6.22 -3.57 6.58
C GLU A 7 7.20 -4.15 5.56
N THR A 8 7.01 -5.41 5.17
CA THR A 8 7.80 -6.05 4.11
C THR A 8 6.89 -6.92 3.26
N MET A 9 6.74 -6.59 1.98
CA MET A 9 5.92 -7.37 1.04
C MET A 9 6.75 -7.85 -0.14
N ARG A 10 6.38 -8.99 -0.71
CA ARG A 10 7.06 -9.63 -1.84
C ARG A 10 6.05 -10.27 -2.76
N GLY A 11 6.38 -10.39 -4.03
CA GLY A 11 5.53 -11.01 -5.02
C GLY A 11 6.07 -10.84 -6.42
N PHE A 12 5.15 -10.81 -7.37
CA PHE A 12 5.46 -10.88 -8.78
C PHE A 12 4.72 -9.79 -9.54
N TYR A 13 5.31 -9.36 -10.64
CA TYR A 13 4.73 -8.40 -11.56
C TYR A 13 5.13 -8.78 -12.98
N ALA A 14 4.43 -8.27 -13.99
CA ALA A 14 4.88 -8.41 -15.36
C ALA A 14 4.83 -7.07 -16.12
N PRO A 15 5.86 -6.75 -16.93
CA PRO A 15 5.82 -5.61 -17.84
C PRO A 15 4.64 -5.69 -18.81
N GLY A 16 3.94 -4.58 -19.02
CA GLY A 16 2.82 -4.50 -19.97
C GLY A 16 1.57 -5.32 -19.62
N ALA A 17 1.49 -5.92 -18.43
CA ALA A 17 0.34 -6.73 -18.04
C ALA A 17 -0.97 -5.90 -18.01
N PRO A 18 -2.08 -6.40 -18.61
CA PRO A 18 -3.34 -5.66 -18.67
C PRO A 18 -4.05 -5.57 -17.30
N GLY A 19 -3.73 -6.45 -16.37
CA GLY A 19 -4.35 -6.53 -15.04
C GLY A 19 -3.38 -7.04 -13.98
N TYR A 20 -3.73 -6.87 -12.71
CA TYR A 20 -2.89 -7.27 -11.58
C TYR A 20 -2.71 -8.79 -11.50
N ASP A 21 -3.79 -9.56 -11.64
CA ASP A 21 -3.75 -11.02 -11.60
C ASP A 21 -2.94 -11.60 -12.75
N THR A 22 -3.13 -11.04 -13.96
CA THR A 22 -2.31 -11.38 -15.13
C THR A 22 -0.84 -11.07 -14.88
N GLY A 23 -0.55 -9.94 -14.24
CA GLY A 23 0.80 -9.55 -13.83
C GLY A 23 1.45 -10.50 -12.81
N ASP A 24 0.70 -10.96 -11.80
CA ASP A 24 1.16 -11.97 -10.84
C ASP A 24 1.42 -13.32 -11.53
N LEU A 25 0.50 -13.78 -12.39
CA LEU A 25 0.63 -15.04 -13.13
C LEU A 25 1.84 -15.05 -14.07
N LEU A 26 1.94 -14.06 -14.96
CA LEU A 26 3.06 -13.96 -15.90
C LEU A 26 4.38 -13.75 -15.16
N GLY A 27 4.38 -12.88 -14.14
CA GLY A 27 5.59 -12.62 -13.36
C GLY A 27 6.10 -13.86 -12.63
N ARG A 28 5.22 -14.75 -12.17
CA ARG A 28 5.62 -16.05 -11.60
C ARG A 28 6.26 -16.96 -12.63
N ALA A 29 5.69 -17.03 -13.84
CA ALA A 29 6.20 -17.86 -14.92
C ALA A 29 7.59 -17.37 -15.40
N ASP A 30 7.74 -16.05 -15.57
CA ASP A 30 8.96 -15.43 -16.10
C ASP A 30 10.00 -15.11 -15.01
N GLY A 31 9.61 -15.25 -13.74
CA GLY A 31 10.46 -15.00 -12.58
C GLY A 31 10.72 -13.51 -12.31
N PHE A 32 9.81 -12.64 -12.75
CA PHE A 32 9.82 -11.20 -12.48
C PHE A 32 9.36 -10.89 -11.06
N ARG A 33 10.27 -10.35 -10.24
CA ARG A 33 10.08 -10.24 -8.79
C ARG A 33 10.10 -8.81 -8.32
N LEU A 34 9.12 -8.50 -7.49
CA LEU A 34 8.97 -7.22 -6.83
C LEU A 34 8.90 -7.42 -5.32
N ALA A 35 9.59 -6.55 -4.58
CA ALA A 35 9.53 -6.52 -3.13
C ALA A 35 9.77 -5.11 -2.60
N PHE A 36 9.28 -4.84 -1.39
CA PHE A 36 9.73 -3.69 -0.62
C PHE A 36 9.93 -4.05 0.84
N ARG A 37 10.69 -3.20 1.52
CA ARG A 37 10.71 -3.10 2.97
C ARG A 37 10.59 -1.64 3.35
N LEU A 38 9.52 -1.29 4.04
CA LEU A 38 9.17 0.08 4.38
C LEU A 38 9.08 0.28 5.87
N THR A 39 9.39 1.48 6.32
CA THR A 39 8.99 2.03 7.61
C THR A 39 8.00 3.15 7.32
N ILE A 40 6.77 2.98 7.80
CA ILE A 40 5.72 3.97 7.75
C ILE A 40 5.75 4.74 9.06
N SER A 41 5.77 6.07 8.99
CA SER A 41 5.83 6.94 10.16
C SER A 41 4.84 8.10 10.10
N ALA A 42 4.23 8.35 11.25
CA ALA A 42 3.39 9.50 11.54
C ALA A 42 4.13 10.36 12.57
N PRO A 43 4.92 11.38 12.19
CA PRO A 43 5.64 12.22 13.15
C PRO A 43 4.70 13.04 14.06
N ASN A 44 3.48 13.29 13.59
CA ASN A 44 2.41 13.94 14.31
C ASN A 44 1.09 13.18 14.12
N VAL A 45 0.76 12.30 15.06
CA VAL A 45 -0.45 11.46 15.02
C VAL A 45 -1.72 12.31 14.92
N ALA A 46 -1.81 13.43 15.65
CA ALA A 46 -2.98 14.31 15.60
C ALA A 46 -3.20 14.91 14.20
N ALA A 47 -2.11 15.32 13.53
CA ALA A 47 -2.19 15.81 12.15
C ALA A 47 -2.63 14.72 11.18
N VAL A 48 -2.13 13.48 11.34
CA VAL A 48 -2.55 12.32 10.52
C VAL A 48 -4.04 12.02 10.72
N ILE A 49 -4.54 12.06 11.95
CA ILE A 49 -5.97 11.84 12.23
C ILE A 49 -6.85 12.94 11.62
N ALA A 50 -6.36 14.18 11.60
CA ALA A 50 -7.08 15.32 11.04
C ALA A 50 -7.07 15.37 9.50
N ASP A 51 -6.06 14.78 8.85
CA ASP A 51 -5.97 14.69 7.39
C ASP A 51 -7.02 13.70 6.86
N PRO A 52 -7.92 14.08 5.93
CA PRO A 52 -8.90 13.18 5.34
C PRO A 52 -8.30 11.99 4.58
N ASN A 53 -7.04 12.07 4.14
CA ASN A 53 -6.30 10.97 3.52
C ASN A 53 -5.41 10.21 4.51
N HIS A 54 -5.37 10.66 5.77
CA HIS A 54 -4.56 10.13 6.86
C HIS A 54 -3.12 9.82 6.41
N GLN A 55 -2.49 10.78 5.73
CA GLN A 55 -1.22 10.57 5.06
C GLN A 55 -0.06 10.44 6.05
N MET A 56 0.76 9.43 5.84
CA MET A 56 1.98 9.13 6.59
C MET A 56 3.19 9.09 5.65
N ALA A 57 4.38 9.27 6.22
CA ALA A 57 5.63 9.16 5.47
C ALA A 57 6.00 7.69 5.28
N ALA A 58 6.41 7.32 4.07
CA ALA A 58 6.90 5.98 3.75
C ALA A 58 8.37 6.07 3.33
N THR A 59 9.24 5.44 4.10
CA THR A 59 10.69 5.36 3.82
C THR A 59 11.12 3.91 3.76
N GLY A 60 12.22 3.59 3.08
CA GLY A 60 12.73 2.23 3.03
C GLY A 60 13.34 1.89 1.69
N THR A 61 13.13 0.65 1.24
CA THR A 61 13.75 0.12 0.02
C THR A 61 12.76 -0.66 -0.84
N ILE A 62 12.96 -0.59 -2.15
CA ILE A 62 12.22 -1.34 -3.18
C ILE A 62 13.23 -2.18 -3.96
N LEU A 63 12.92 -3.45 -4.17
CA LEU A 63 13.67 -4.36 -5.03
C LEU A 63 12.79 -4.73 -6.22
N VAL A 64 13.23 -4.34 -7.41
CA VAL A 64 12.73 -4.84 -8.69
C VAL A 64 13.87 -5.63 -9.30
N LYS A 65 13.77 -6.96 -9.31
CA LYS A 65 14.89 -7.84 -9.70
C LYS A 65 15.42 -7.49 -11.10
N GLU A 66 14.53 -7.07 -11.99
CA GLU A 66 14.80 -6.76 -13.39
C GLU A 66 15.49 -5.40 -13.56
N PHE A 67 15.47 -4.54 -12.54
CA PHE A 67 16.21 -3.27 -12.52
C PHE A 67 17.57 -3.39 -11.82
N GLY A 68 17.89 -4.56 -11.29
CA GLY A 68 19.16 -4.87 -10.65
C GLY A 68 19.02 -5.76 -9.42
N PRO A 69 20.14 -6.33 -8.93
CA PRO A 69 20.12 -7.24 -7.79
C PRO A 69 20.01 -6.53 -6.43
N THR A 70 20.20 -5.21 -6.39
CA THR A 70 20.25 -4.42 -5.15
C THR A 70 18.96 -3.64 -4.91
N PRO A 71 18.41 -3.67 -3.68
CA PRO A 71 17.30 -2.80 -3.31
C PRO A 71 17.68 -1.33 -3.45
N ARG A 72 16.75 -0.53 -3.97
CA ARG A 72 16.88 0.91 -4.17
C ARG A 72 16.14 1.65 -3.06
N PRO A 73 16.68 2.75 -2.52
CA PRO A 73 15.96 3.53 -1.52
C PRO A 73 14.70 4.15 -2.13
N VAL A 74 13.65 4.26 -1.32
CA VAL A 74 12.52 5.15 -1.63
C VAL A 74 13.06 6.58 -1.61
N ALA A 75 12.81 7.32 -2.69
CA ALA A 75 13.19 8.72 -2.81
C ALA A 75 12.30 9.61 -1.94
N ASP A 76 12.68 10.89 -1.81
CA ASP A 76 11.92 11.86 -1.03
C ASP A 76 10.47 11.98 -1.51
N GLY A 77 9.55 12.15 -0.55
CA GLY A 77 8.11 12.24 -0.84
C GLY A 77 7.42 10.87 -1.01
N GLY A 78 7.99 9.79 -0.48
CA GLY A 78 7.27 8.53 -0.30
C GLY A 78 6.13 8.67 0.70
N THR A 79 4.92 8.25 0.32
CA THR A 79 3.71 8.40 1.15
C THR A 79 2.92 7.11 1.27
N PHE A 80 2.25 6.98 2.42
CA PHE A 80 1.25 5.96 2.69
C PHE A 80 -0.02 6.65 3.19
N GLY A 81 -1.13 6.51 2.46
CA GLY A 81 -2.44 7.05 2.83
C GLY A 81 -3.31 5.94 3.40
N LEU A 82 -3.83 6.16 4.61
CA LEU A 82 -4.71 5.21 5.29
C LEU A 82 -6.17 5.58 4.99
N PHE A 83 -6.97 4.64 4.46
CA PHE A 83 -8.41 4.86 4.18
C PHE A 83 -8.73 5.97 3.17
N ALA A 84 -7.96 6.10 2.09
CA ALA A 84 -8.30 7.00 0.99
C ALA A 84 -9.66 6.62 0.37
N PRO A 85 -10.57 7.59 0.10
CA PRO A 85 -11.88 7.31 -0.49
C PRO A 85 -11.74 6.55 -1.82
N ALA A 86 -12.41 5.41 -1.92
CA ALA A 86 -12.51 4.66 -3.17
C ALA A 86 -13.95 4.67 -3.71
N ARG A 87 -14.14 4.18 -4.93
CA ARG A 87 -15.47 4.07 -5.54
C ARG A 87 -16.33 3.09 -4.71
N ARG A 88 -17.63 3.40 -4.57
CA ARG A 88 -18.68 2.55 -3.95
C ARG A 88 -18.61 2.34 -2.43
N GLY A 89 -18.09 3.32 -1.67
CA GLY A 89 -18.05 3.22 -0.20
C GLY A 89 -16.99 2.23 0.32
N ARG A 90 -16.03 1.89 -0.54
CA ARG A 90 -14.86 1.09 -0.20
C ARG A 90 -13.74 2.01 0.27
N TYR A 91 -12.88 1.48 1.13
CA TYR A 91 -11.69 2.18 1.56
C TYR A 91 -10.45 1.54 0.95
N THR A 92 -9.46 2.36 0.59
CA THR A 92 -8.17 1.86 0.08
C THR A 92 -7.02 2.36 0.94
N MET A 93 -6.05 1.50 1.20
CA MET A 93 -4.75 1.94 1.71
C MET A 93 -3.83 2.14 0.51
N ARG A 94 -3.30 3.36 0.30
CA ARG A 94 -2.54 3.72 -0.90
C ARG A 94 -1.07 3.96 -0.56
N TYR A 95 -0.19 3.45 -1.41
CA TYR A 95 1.25 3.61 -1.33
C TYR A 95 1.74 4.35 -2.57
N ARG A 96 2.50 5.42 -2.39
CA ARG A 96 3.22 6.11 -3.47
C ARG A 96 4.69 6.13 -3.12
N LEU A 97 5.48 5.32 -3.81
CA LEU A 97 6.88 5.10 -3.48
C LEU A 97 7.75 5.47 -4.69
N PRO A 98 8.19 6.73 -4.82
CA PRO A 98 9.14 7.13 -5.84
C PRO A 98 10.51 6.48 -5.56
N PHE A 99 11.25 6.12 -6.59
CA PHE A 99 12.61 5.58 -6.48
C PHE A 99 13.37 5.73 -7.79
N HIS A 100 14.70 5.56 -7.71
CA HIS A 100 15.55 5.51 -8.89
C HIS A 100 16.10 4.09 -9.10
N THR A 101 16.02 3.62 -10.34
CA THR A 101 16.71 2.40 -10.79
C THR A 101 18.23 2.55 -10.65
N MET A 102 18.97 1.46 -10.85
CA MET A 102 20.43 1.49 -10.83
C MET A 102 21.03 2.39 -11.93
N THR A 103 20.34 2.55 -13.05
CA THR A 103 20.72 3.43 -14.17
C THR A 103 20.26 4.88 -13.99
N GLY A 104 19.65 5.23 -12.85
CA GLY A 104 19.18 6.58 -12.55
C GLY A 104 17.78 6.90 -13.09
N THR A 105 17.16 6.00 -13.87
CA THR A 105 15.78 6.18 -14.35
C THR A 105 14.82 6.31 -13.17
N ALA A 106 14.06 7.40 -13.13
CA ALA A 106 13.03 7.64 -12.13
C ALA A 106 11.83 6.72 -12.36
N MET A 107 11.32 6.14 -11.28
CA MET A 107 10.17 5.24 -11.28
C MET A 107 9.31 5.52 -10.04
N THR A 108 8.05 5.14 -10.10
CA THR A 108 7.15 5.13 -8.94
C THR A 108 6.49 3.77 -8.82
N LEU A 109 6.52 3.19 -7.62
CA LEU A 109 5.67 2.08 -7.26
C LEU A 109 4.41 2.63 -6.60
N LEU A 110 3.28 2.45 -7.28
CA LEU A 110 1.95 2.69 -6.72
C LEU A 110 1.37 1.37 -6.22
N GLY A 111 0.92 1.33 -4.97
CA GLY A 111 0.30 0.16 -4.37
C GLY A 111 -1.04 0.51 -3.77
N HIS A 112 -2.04 -0.36 -3.88
CA HIS A 112 -3.23 -0.24 -3.04
C HIS A 112 -3.67 -1.59 -2.45
N LYS A 113 -4.20 -1.52 -1.23
CA LYS A 113 -4.94 -2.60 -0.60
C LYS A 113 -6.41 -2.20 -0.55
N ASP A 114 -7.28 -3.09 -0.98
CA ASP A 114 -8.71 -2.94 -0.77
C ASP A 114 -9.05 -3.32 0.67
N VAL A 115 -9.86 -2.50 1.34
CA VAL A 115 -10.27 -2.72 2.73
C VAL A 115 -11.79 -2.78 2.77
N GLY A 116 -12.34 -3.92 3.20
CA GLY A 116 -13.78 -4.14 3.33
C GLY A 116 -14.45 -4.54 2.02
N ASP A 117 -13.80 -5.41 1.21
CA ASP A 117 -14.41 -5.93 -0.02
C ASP A 117 -15.50 -6.99 0.29
N ASP A 118 -15.27 -7.83 1.29
CA ASP A 118 -16.13 -8.99 1.59
C ASP A 118 -16.97 -8.85 2.88
N HIS A 119 -18.22 -9.36 2.80
CA HIS A 119 -19.09 -9.58 3.96
C HIS A 119 -18.55 -10.75 4.80
N GLY A 120 -17.78 -10.46 5.84
CA GLY A 120 -17.30 -11.48 6.78
C GLY A 120 -16.32 -10.94 7.84
N PRO A 121 -15.94 -11.75 8.83
CA PRO A 121 -14.92 -11.39 9.82
C PRO A 121 -13.48 -11.43 9.27
N ASP A 122 -13.29 -11.65 7.97
CA ASP A 122 -11.97 -11.89 7.35
C ASP A 122 -11.18 -10.59 7.15
N LEU A 123 -10.72 -10.00 8.27
CA LEU A 123 -9.76 -8.89 8.32
C LEU A 123 -8.39 -9.20 7.65
N TRP A 124 -8.09 -10.49 7.44
CA TRP A 124 -6.74 -10.98 7.15
C TRP A 124 -6.38 -11.10 5.67
N PRO A 125 -7.22 -11.64 4.77
CA PRO A 125 -6.90 -11.69 3.34
C PRO A 125 -6.73 -10.28 2.73
N ASP A 126 -7.64 -9.37 3.04
CA ASP A 126 -7.69 -7.98 2.53
C ASP A 126 -6.42 -7.18 2.90
N THR A 127 -5.87 -7.38 4.10
CA THR A 127 -4.65 -6.67 4.55
C THR A 127 -3.36 -7.31 4.01
N THR A 128 -3.44 -8.51 3.45
CA THR A 128 -2.27 -9.27 2.96
C THR A 128 -2.00 -9.13 1.48
N THR A 129 -2.95 -8.63 0.68
CA THR A 129 -2.81 -8.46 -0.76
C THR A 129 -2.58 -6.99 -1.10
N LEU A 130 -1.53 -6.71 -1.88
CA LEU A 130 -1.25 -5.39 -2.41
C LEU A 130 -1.19 -5.43 -3.93
N TYR A 131 -2.13 -4.74 -4.56
CA TYR A 131 -2.15 -4.52 -6.00
C TYR A 131 -1.16 -3.42 -6.35
N THR A 132 -0.23 -3.73 -7.23
CA THR A 132 0.91 -2.84 -7.53
C THR A 132 0.98 -2.47 -8.99
N ARG A 133 1.46 -1.25 -9.23
CA ARG A 133 1.82 -0.72 -10.53
C ARG A 133 3.22 -0.12 -10.44
N LEU A 134 4.00 -0.34 -11.48
CA LEU A 134 5.26 0.35 -11.70
C LEU A 134 5.07 1.37 -12.82
N LEU A 135 5.41 2.62 -12.55
CA LEU A 135 5.23 3.75 -13.45
C LEU A 135 6.59 4.41 -13.69
N ARG A 136 6.82 4.92 -14.90
CA ARG A 136 7.99 5.72 -15.23
C ARG A 136 7.81 7.15 -14.69
N GLY A 137 8.88 7.71 -14.13
CA GLY A 137 8.88 9.02 -13.50
C GLY A 137 8.42 9.00 -12.04
N HIS A 138 8.54 10.16 -11.39
CA HIS A 138 7.96 10.42 -10.06
C HIS A 138 6.55 10.98 -10.25
N VAL A 139 5.56 10.12 -10.10
CA VAL A 139 4.16 10.43 -10.42
C VAL A 139 3.28 10.29 -9.18
N ASP A 140 2.27 11.15 -9.09
CA ASP A 140 1.28 11.07 -8.03
C ASP A 140 0.19 10.04 -8.35
N TRP A 141 -0.69 9.80 -7.38
CA TRP A 141 -1.81 8.89 -7.58
C TRP A 141 -2.70 9.45 -8.70
N PRO A 142 -2.83 8.75 -9.85
CA PRO A 142 -3.56 9.28 -10.98
C PRO A 142 -5.05 9.40 -10.64
N GLN A 143 -5.66 10.50 -11.08
CA GLN A 143 -7.10 10.72 -10.95
C GLN A 143 -7.89 9.90 -11.99
N ASP A 144 -7.27 9.66 -13.16
CA ASP A 144 -7.83 8.89 -14.27
C ASP A 144 -6.90 7.76 -14.73
N GLU A 145 -7.49 6.60 -15.00
CA GLU A 145 -6.80 5.36 -15.36
C GLU A 145 -6.62 5.17 -16.88
N ALA A 146 -7.40 5.89 -17.69
CA ALA A 146 -7.48 5.68 -19.12
C ALA A 146 -6.29 6.32 -19.86
N GLY A 147 -5.62 5.54 -20.72
CA GLY A 147 -4.66 6.07 -21.70
C GLY A 147 -3.26 6.39 -21.17
N ARG A 148 -2.88 5.88 -19.99
CA ARG A 148 -1.55 6.13 -19.42
C ARG A 148 -0.44 5.38 -20.16
N THR A 149 0.52 6.13 -20.70
CA THR A 149 1.69 5.61 -21.45
C THR A 149 2.93 5.42 -20.57
N ASP A 150 2.90 5.91 -19.35
CA ASP A 150 3.98 5.84 -18.37
C ASP A 150 3.96 4.55 -17.55
N GLU A 151 2.92 3.72 -17.66
CA GLU A 151 2.84 2.45 -16.95
C GLU A 151 3.80 1.40 -17.53
N TYR A 152 4.68 0.88 -16.66
CA TYR A 152 5.65 -0.14 -17.01
C TYR A 152 5.10 -1.55 -16.80
N GLY A 153 4.37 -1.80 -15.72
CA GLY A 153 3.83 -3.12 -15.42
C GLY A 153 2.94 -3.17 -14.19
N ARG A 154 2.22 -4.28 -14.03
CA ARG A 154 1.28 -4.55 -12.93
C ARG A 154 1.64 -5.86 -12.23
N GLY A 155 1.25 -6.00 -10.97
CA GLY A 155 1.50 -7.21 -10.20
C GLY A 155 0.85 -7.21 -8.84
N ILE A 156 1.11 -8.27 -8.08
CA ILE A 156 0.58 -8.46 -6.73
C ILE A 156 1.73 -8.77 -5.78
N LEU A 157 1.80 -8.02 -4.68
CA LEU A 157 2.62 -8.38 -3.52
C LEU A 157 1.74 -9.00 -2.44
N ARG A 158 2.25 -10.04 -1.79
CA ARG A 158 1.57 -10.70 -0.67
C ARG A 158 2.39 -10.60 0.60
N LEU A 159 1.67 -10.54 1.72
CA LEU A 159 2.16 -10.71 3.08
C LEU A 159 1.53 -11.97 3.68
N THR A 160 2.15 -12.61 4.65
CA THR A 160 1.46 -13.67 5.42
C THR A 160 0.83 -13.06 6.68
N ALA A 161 -0.33 -13.57 7.08
CA ALA A 161 -1.02 -13.19 8.32
C ALA A 161 -0.11 -13.12 9.58
N PRO A 162 0.81 -14.08 9.83
CA PRO A 162 1.76 -13.98 10.95
C PRO A 162 2.77 -12.84 10.80
N MET A 163 3.17 -12.51 9.57
CA MET A 163 4.04 -11.36 9.33
C MET A 163 3.30 -10.06 9.63
N PHE A 164 2.02 -9.92 9.27
CA PHE A 164 1.22 -8.75 9.66
C PHE A 164 1.09 -8.62 11.17
N ALA A 165 0.78 -9.70 11.89
CA ALA A 165 0.73 -9.70 13.35
C ALA A 165 2.07 -9.26 13.99
N ARG A 166 3.20 -9.68 13.42
CA ARG A 166 4.53 -9.23 13.82
C ARG A 166 4.81 -7.76 13.47
N GLN A 167 4.15 -7.19 12.47
CA GLN A 167 4.27 -5.76 12.16
C GLN A 167 3.53 -4.91 13.19
N LEU A 168 2.39 -5.38 13.70
CA LEU A 168 1.70 -4.72 14.82
C LEU A 168 2.59 -4.65 16.08
N THR A 169 3.51 -5.59 16.29
CA THR A 169 4.49 -5.52 17.39
C THR A 169 5.64 -4.55 17.15
N THR A 170 5.76 -3.98 15.94
CA THR A 170 6.79 -2.97 15.62
C THR A 170 6.34 -1.54 15.88
N LEU A 171 5.09 -1.35 16.32
CA LEU A 171 4.56 -0.05 16.73
C LEU A 171 5.44 0.52 17.84
N ARG A 172 6.13 1.62 17.54
CA ARG A 172 6.91 2.41 18.50
C ARG A 172 6.31 3.80 18.60
N GLY A 173 6.23 4.32 19.83
CA GLY A 173 5.70 5.63 20.15
C GLY A 173 5.44 5.76 21.65
N GLU A 174 5.02 6.94 22.10
CA GLU A 174 4.54 7.12 23.48
C GLU A 174 3.23 6.35 23.69
N SER A 175 3.03 5.80 24.89
CA SER A 175 1.89 4.91 25.21
C SER A 175 0.52 5.55 24.92
N ALA A 176 0.37 6.85 25.20
CA ALA A 176 -0.87 7.59 24.92
C ALA A 176 -1.14 7.74 23.41
N GLU A 177 -0.09 7.95 22.61
CA GLU A 177 -0.22 8.13 21.15
C GLU A 177 -0.46 6.79 20.44
N LEU A 178 0.17 5.72 20.92
CA LEU A 178 -0.12 4.36 20.49
C LEU A 178 -1.59 4.00 20.75
N ALA A 179 -2.12 4.36 21.93
CA ALA A 179 -3.53 4.14 22.25
C ALA A 179 -4.45 4.98 21.34
N ARG A 180 -4.14 6.27 21.12
CA ARG A 180 -4.91 7.14 20.22
C ARG A 180 -4.94 6.61 18.79
N PHE A 181 -3.77 6.26 18.25
CA PHE A 181 -3.66 5.67 16.92
C PHE A 181 -4.39 4.33 16.83
N GLY A 182 -4.25 3.46 17.84
CA GLY A 182 -4.93 2.16 17.89
C GLY A 182 -6.45 2.28 17.93
N VAL A 183 -7.01 3.19 18.74
CA VAL A 183 -8.45 3.46 18.79
C VAL A 183 -8.94 4.01 17.44
N PHE A 184 -8.22 4.97 16.86
CA PHE A 184 -8.54 5.52 15.55
C PHE A 184 -8.53 4.45 14.45
N PHE A 185 -7.46 3.66 14.37
CA PHE A 185 -7.30 2.58 13.40
C PHE A 185 -8.40 1.52 13.55
N GLY A 186 -8.71 1.10 14.78
CA GLY A 186 -9.78 0.15 15.07
C GLY A 186 -11.16 0.68 14.67
N ARG A 187 -11.45 1.97 14.91
CA ARG A 187 -12.71 2.59 14.48
C ARG A 187 -12.84 2.64 12.96
N GLN A 188 -11.77 2.96 12.24
CA GLN A 188 -11.79 3.02 10.79
C GLN A 188 -11.92 1.64 10.15
N LEU A 189 -11.22 0.63 10.68
CA LEU A 189 -11.43 -0.76 10.27
C LEU A 189 -12.90 -1.15 10.49
N PHE A 190 -13.42 -0.92 11.69
CA PHE A 190 -14.81 -1.23 11.98
C PHE A 190 -15.78 -0.53 11.03
N ALA A 191 -15.56 0.75 10.69
CA ALA A 191 -16.37 1.48 9.71
C ALA A 191 -16.28 0.88 8.30
N ALA A 192 -15.07 0.50 7.84
CA ALA A 192 -14.85 -0.12 6.54
C ALA A 192 -15.57 -1.47 6.40
N TYR A 193 -15.54 -2.31 7.44
CA TYR A 193 -16.15 -3.64 7.44
C TYR A 193 -17.65 -3.64 7.80
N ARG A 194 -18.21 -2.55 8.36
CA ARG A 194 -19.65 -2.50 8.69
C ARG A 194 -20.54 -2.28 7.47
N GLY A 195 -20.00 -1.75 6.36
CA GLY A 195 -20.73 -1.46 5.12
C GLY A 195 -21.89 -0.47 5.27
N PRO A 196 -22.40 0.14 4.18
CA PRO A 196 -23.55 1.04 4.27
C PRO A 196 -24.80 0.23 4.65
N TYR A 197 -25.55 0.67 5.64
CA TYR A 197 -26.89 0.16 5.93
C TYR A 197 -27.76 0.38 4.68
N ARG A 198 -27.91 -0.63 3.83
CA ARG A 198 -28.88 -0.58 2.74
C ARG A 198 -30.25 -0.81 3.38
N ARG A 199 -30.95 0.29 3.68
CA ARG A 199 -32.42 0.24 3.85
C ARG A 199 -32.96 -0.32 2.54
N TYR A 200 -33.44 -1.56 2.58
CA TYR A 200 -34.41 -2.01 1.58
C TYR A 200 -35.65 -1.17 1.79
N SER A 201 -35.87 -0.19 0.91
CA SER A 201 -37.22 0.32 0.68
C SER A 201 -37.93 -0.76 -0.13
N VAL A 202 -38.92 -1.38 0.52
CA VAL A 202 -39.93 -2.24 -0.12
C VAL A 202 -40.84 -1.36 -0.97
#